data_AF-P75433-F1
#
_entry.id   AF-P75433-F1
#
_cell.length_a   1.000
_cell.length_b   1.000
_cell.length_c   1.000
_cell.angle_alpha   90.00
_cell.angle_beta   90.00
_cell.angle_gamma   90.00
#
_symmetry.space_group_name_H-M   'P 1'
#
loop_
_entity.id
_entity.type
_entity.pdbx_description
1 polymer ?
#
loop_
_entity_poly.entity_id
_entity_poly.type
_entity_poly.pdbx_seq_one_letter_code
_entity_poly.pdbx_strand_id
1 'polypeptide(L)'
;MRWSDSENNKIDYIEDFATHFLNKNALLNVICKFCVFRSNSDLWVMRPYQICATERILEKIKEDNRNSKNSKNASKGGCIWHSTGSGKTLTSFKAVQLASEIDFVDKVLFVVDRKDLDNQTIEEYEKFQAGSVSETENTNDLKEKILDDSTATRAIVTTIHKLKRLIDQRSKLKDEDLKKKNIVLIFDECHRSQFGKMKQEIDEFF
;
A
#
# COMPACT_ATOMS: atom_id res chain seq x y z
N MET A 1 10.97 -23.68 1.62
CA MET A 1 11.10 -22.21 1.63
C MET A 1 12.49 -21.89 2.14
N ARG A 2 13.33 -21.16 1.40
CA ARG A 2 14.63 -20.70 1.90
C ARG A 2 14.46 -19.29 2.44
N TRP A 3 15.01 -19.02 3.62
CA TRP A 3 14.96 -17.71 4.24
C TRP A 3 16.12 -16.84 3.73
N SER A 4 15.92 -15.52 3.75
CA SER A 4 16.94 -14.56 3.37
C SER A 4 16.92 -13.37 4.32
N ASP A 5 18.04 -12.68 4.44
CA ASP A 5 18.13 -11.40 5.16
C ASP A 5 17.50 -10.25 4.33
N SER A 6 17.59 -9.02 4.86
CA SER A 6 17.08 -7.80 4.21
C SER A 6 17.78 -7.44 2.90
N GLU A 7 18.99 -7.93 2.70
CA GLU A 7 19.78 -7.75 1.46
C GLU A 7 19.58 -8.90 0.48
N ASN A 8 18.63 -9.81 0.76
CA ASN A 8 18.31 -10.97 -0.05
C ASN A 8 19.45 -12.01 -0.13
N ASN A 9 20.39 -11.98 0.83
CA ASN A 9 21.36 -13.06 0.99
C ASN A 9 20.66 -14.27 1.61
N LYS A 10 20.92 -15.45 1.07
CA LYS A 10 20.31 -16.69 1.56
C LYS A 10 20.92 -17.08 2.90
N ILE A 11 20.06 -17.46 3.84
CA ILE A 11 20.48 -18.13 5.08
C ILE A 11 20.36 -19.62 4.84
N ASP A 12 21.46 -20.26 4.46
CA ASP A 12 21.48 -21.68 4.07
C ASP A 12 21.70 -22.63 5.28
N TYR A 13 22.25 -22.15 6.40
CA TYR A 13 22.47 -22.94 7.61
C TYR A 13 21.27 -22.86 8.58
N ILE A 14 20.90 -24.00 9.17
CA ILE A 14 19.70 -24.11 10.02
C ILE A 14 19.86 -23.36 11.34
N GLU A 15 21.07 -23.30 11.89
CA GLU A 15 21.43 -22.58 13.11
C GLU A 15 21.31 -21.07 12.93
N ASP A 16 21.81 -20.55 11.79
CA ASP A 16 21.69 -19.14 11.43
C ASP A 16 20.22 -18.77 11.16
N PHE A 17 19.49 -19.65 10.47
CA PHE A 17 18.06 -19.49 10.27
C PHE A 17 17.32 -19.41 11.59
N ALA A 18 17.56 -20.36 12.51
CA ALA A 18 16.92 -20.39 13.81
C ALA A 18 17.23 -19.11 14.60
N THR A 19 18.49 -18.66 14.59
CA THR A 19 18.92 -17.44 15.30
C THR A 19 18.24 -16.19 14.74
N HIS A 20 18.11 -16.08 13.41
CA HIS A 20 17.51 -14.94 12.76
C HIS A 20 15.97 -14.96 12.86
N PHE A 21 15.33 -16.07 12.51
CA PHE A 21 13.87 -16.21 12.43
C PHE A 21 13.21 -16.38 13.81
N LEU A 22 13.79 -17.19 14.71
CA LEU A 22 13.24 -17.39 16.06
C LEU A 22 13.65 -16.28 17.04
N ASN A 23 14.38 -15.27 16.58
CA ASN A 23 14.51 -14.04 17.35
C ASN A 23 13.11 -13.52 17.70
N LYS A 24 12.90 -13.19 18.99
CA LYS A 24 11.59 -12.79 19.53
C LYS A 24 10.88 -11.75 18.65
N ASN A 25 11.60 -10.73 18.17
CA ASN A 25 11.00 -9.66 17.37
C ASN A 25 10.65 -10.14 15.96
N ALA A 26 11.52 -10.92 15.33
CA ALA A 26 11.27 -11.48 14.00
C ALA A 26 10.06 -12.42 14.02
N LEU A 27 10.03 -13.36 14.97
CA LEU A 27 8.94 -14.31 15.14
C LEU A 27 7.61 -13.60 15.42
N LEU A 28 7.59 -12.63 16.34
CA LEU A 28 6.38 -11.86 16.64
C LEU A 28 5.92 -11.02 15.45
N ASN A 29 6.83 -10.39 14.71
CA ASN A 29 6.48 -9.66 13.50
C ASN A 29 5.86 -10.59 12.45
N VAL A 30 6.44 -11.78 12.24
CA VAL A 30 5.88 -12.75 11.29
C VAL A 30 4.47 -13.17 11.71
N ILE A 31 4.29 -13.60 12.96
CA ILE A 31 3.00 -14.10 13.47
C ILE A 31 1.94 -12.99 13.48
N CYS A 32 2.27 -11.82 14.02
CA CYS A 32 1.29 -10.76 14.26
C CYS A 32 1.03 -9.89 13.03
N LYS A 33 2.00 -9.75 12.12
CA LYS A 33 1.91 -8.79 10.99
C LYS A 33 2.08 -9.39 9.62
N PHE A 34 2.62 -10.59 9.44
CA PHE A 34 2.92 -11.12 8.10
C PHE A 34 2.29 -12.48 7.81
N CYS A 35 1.34 -12.87 8.67
CA CYS A 35 0.40 -13.93 8.45
C CYS A 35 -0.93 -13.36 7.94
N VAL A 36 -1.58 -14.07 7.00
CA VAL A 36 -2.90 -13.72 6.45
C VAL A 36 -3.78 -14.96 6.46
N PHE A 37 -4.92 -14.88 7.16
CA PHE A 37 -5.95 -15.90 7.10
C PHE A 37 -6.84 -15.66 5.90
N ARG A 38 -7.02 -16.67 5.05
CA ARG A 38 -7.96 -16.59 3.95
C ARG A 38 -9.35 -17.03 4.39
N SER A 39 -10.38 -16.64 3.64
CA SER A 39 -11.78 -17.05 3.85
C SER A 39 -12.02 -18.58 3.95
N ASN A 40 -11.09 -19.41 3.47
CA ASN A 40 -11.14 -20.87 3.59
C ASN A 40 -10.36 -21.43 4.80
N SER A 41 -9.97 -20.57 5.75
CA SER A 41 -9.19 -20.92 6.95
C SER A 41 -7.74 -21.33 6.71
N ASP A 42 -7.20 -21.16 5.51
CA ASP A 42 -5.76 -21.36 5.26
C ASP A 42 -4.97 -20.17 5.81
N LEU A 43 -3.89 -20.46 6.55
CA LEU A 43 -2.93 -19.46 7.01
C LEU A 43 -1.77 -19.35 6.03
N TRP A 44 -1.65 -18.19 5.38
CA TRP A 44 -0.52 -17.87 4.54
C TRP A 44 0.51 -17.07 5.32
N VAL A 45 1.78 -17.45 5.19
CA VAL A 45 2.90 -16.69 5.74
C VAL A 45 3.64 -16.04 4.58
N MET A 46 3.84 -14.73 4.66
CA MET A 46 4.61 -14.00 3.65
C MET A 46 6.05 -14.49 3.60
N ARG A 47 6.63 -14.53 2.40
CA ARG A 47 8.03 -14.87 2.17
C ARG A 47 8.95 -13.74 2.64
N PRO A 48 10.22 -14.02 3.01
CA PRO A 48 11.14 -13.02 3.56
C PRO A 48 11.25 -11.76 2.70
N TYR A 49 11.36 -11.89 1.38
CA TYR A 49 11.42 -10.74 0.49
C TYR A 49 10.11 -9.94 0.44
N GLN A 50 8.95 -10.58 0.65
CA GLN A 50 7.66 -9.89 0.72
C GLN A 50 7.58 -9.10 2.03
N ILE A 51 8.03 -9.71 3.14
CA ILE A 51 8.13 -9.06 4.45
C ILE A 51 9.03 -7.82 4.34
N CYS A 52 10.25 -7.99 3.83
CA CYS A 52 11.20 -6.91 3.66
C CYS A 52 10.66 -5.80 2.73
N ALA A 53 9.99 -6.18 1.63
CA ALA A 53 9.33 -5.21 0.75
C ALA A 53 8.28 -4.39 1.51
N THR A 54 7.38 -5.04 2.25
CA THR A 54 6.35 -4.37 3.04
C THR A 54 6.95 -3.49 4.13
N GLU A 55 7.96 -3.94 4.86
CA GLU A 55 8.66 -3.15 5.88
C GLU A 55 9.28 -1.89 5.27
N ARG A 56 9.98 -2.03 4.13
CA ARG A 56 10.57 -0.88 3.42
C ARG A 56 9.52 0.11 2.91
N ILE A 57 8.33 -0.34 2.48
CA ILE A 57 7.22 0.57 2.14
C ILE A 57 6.81 1.40 3.36
N LEU A 58 6.57 0.73 4.50
CA LEU A 58 6.08 1.39 5.71
C LEU A 58 7.12 2.33 6.31
N GLU A 59 8.40 1.93 6.27
CA GLU A 59 9.51 2.80 6.64
C GLU A 59 9.57 4.03 5.75
N LYS A 60 9.43 3.86 4.42
CA LYS A 60 9.44 4.97 3.49
C LYS A 60 8.28 5.94 3.72
N ILE A 61 7.07 5.44 3.97
CA ILE A 61 5.90 6.27 4.32
C ILE A 61 6.18 7.10 5.59
N LYS A 62 6.77 6.49 6.62
CA LYS A 62 7.13 7.18 7.88
C LYS A 62 8.25 8.20 7.68
N GLU A 63 9.25 7.86 6.88
CA GLU A 63 10.36 8.74 6.53
C GLU A 63 9.85 9.98 5.78
N ASP A 64 9.03 9.78 4.74
CA ASP A 64 8.49 10.86 3.91
C ASP A 64 7.60 11.81 4.70
N ASN A 65 6.79 11.30 5.63
CA ASN A 65 5.99 12.13 6.53
C ASN A 65 6.88 12.96 7.49
N ARG A 66 7.94 12.37 8.05
CA ARG A 66 8.90 13.10 8.91
C ARG A 66 9.64 14.18 8.11
N ASN A 67 10.10 13.85 6.91
CA ASN A 67 10.84 14.77 6.06
C ASN A 67 9.96 15.90 5.53
N SER A 68 8.69 15.65 5.22
CA SER A 68 7.75 16.69 4.77
C SER A 68 7.56 17.81 5.80
N LYS A 69 7.78 17.53 7.10
CA LYS A 69 7.75 18.54 8.17
C LYS A 69 9.03 19.39 8.23
N ASN A 70 10.15 18.86 7.76
CA ASN A 70 11.48 19.48 7.88
C ASN A 70 11.97 20.12 6.57
N SER A 71 11.51 19.64 5.41
CA SER A 71 11.94 20.11 4.09
C SER A 71 10.82 19.96 3.06
N LYS A 72 10.42 21.08 2.43
CA LYS A 72 9.40 21.09 1.37
C LYS A 72 9.83 20.36 0.09
N ASN A 73 11.14 20.18 -0.12
CA ASN A 73 11.69 19.62 -1.36
C ASN A 73 12.18 18.17 -1.22
N ALA A 74 11.84 17.47 -0.14
CA ALA A 74 12.18 16.06 -0.01
C ALA A 74 11.42 15.23 -1.07
N SER A 75 12.16 14.48 -1.90
CA SER A 75 11.54 13.58 -2.88
C SER A 75 10.79 12.46 -2.16
N LYS A 76 9.45 12.50 -2.23
CA LYS A 76 8.56 11.49 -1.66
C LYS A 76 8.40 10.28 -2.58
N GLY A 77 8.08 9.14 -2.00
CA GLY A 77 7.72 7.89 -2.67
C GLY A 77 8.91 6.99 -3.00
N GLY A 78 8.59 5.88 -3.66
CA GLY A 78 9.54 4.84 -4.06
C GLY A 78 8.90 3.88 -5.05
N CYS A 79 9.66 2.87 -5.48
CA CYS A 79 9.15 1.80 -6.34
C CYS A 79 9.62 0.45 -5.81
N ILE A 80 8.78 -0.56 -5.96
CA ILE A 80 9.10 -1.95 -5.64
C ILE A 80 8.93 -2.79 -6.87
N TRP A 81 9.92 -3.64 -7.11
CA TRP A 81 9.96 -4.53 -8.26
C TRP A 81 9.59 -5.95 -7.81
N HIS A 82 8.53 -6.48 -8.41
CA HIS A 82 8.12 -7.85 -8.25
C HIS A 82 8.24 -8.59 -9.58
N SER A 83 8.64 -9.86 -9.55
CA SER A 83 8.54 -10.75 -10.70
C SER A 83 7.17 -11.45 -10.72
N THR A 84 6.73 -11.91 -11.88
CA THR A 84 5.49 -12.71 -11.99
C THR A 84 5.57 -13.93 -11.08
N GLY A 85 4.49 -14.19 -10.33
CA GLY A 85 4.43 -15.30 -9.37
C GLY A 85 5.17 -15.07 -8.04
N SER A 86 5.73 -13.89 -7.80
CA SER A 86 6.39 -13.58 -6.51
C SER A 86 5.40 -13.30 -5.37
N GLY A 87 4.08 -13.32 -5.63
CA GLY A 87 3.05 -12.95 -4.66
C GLY A 87 2.89 -11.44 -4.52
N LYS A 88 2.88 -10.70 -5.64
CA LYS A 88 2.72 -9.24 -5.66
C LYS A 88 1.43 -8.80 -4.96
N THR A 89 0.30 -9.47 -5.23
CA THR A 89 -1.01 -9.15 -4.64
C THR A 89 -0.99 -9.24 -3.11
N LEU A 90 -0.42 -10.32 -2.56
CA LEU A 90 -0.33 -10.48 -1.11
C LEU A 90 0.52 -9.37 -0.48
N THR A 91 1.61 -9.00 -1.15
CA THR A 91 2.53 -7.95 -0.69
C THR A 91 1.85 -6.58 -0.72
N SER A 92 1.12 -6.26 -1.79
CA SER A 92 0.39 -5.00 -1.93
C SER A 92 -0.79 -4.92 -0.96
N PHE A 93 -1.55 -6.00 -0.80
CA PHE A 93 -2.61 -6.10 0.20
C PHE A 93 -2.06 -5.78 1.58
N LYS A 94 -0.97 -6.44 1.98
CA LYS A 94 -0.44 -6.25 3.33
C LYS A 94 0.17 -4.87 3.54
N ALA A 95 0.79 -4.31 2.50
CA ALA A 95 1.25 -2.92 2.53
C ALA A 95 0.11 -1.92 2.70
N VAL A 96 -1.00 -2.11 1.96
CA VAL A 96 -2.21 -1.27 2.08
C VAL A 96 -2.80 -1.38 3.48
N GLN A 97 -2.98 -2.61 3.98
CA GLN A 97 -3.52 -2.87 5.31
C GLN A 97 -2.66 -2.17 6.39
N LEU A 98 -1.37 -2.48 6.45
CA LEU A 98 -0.48 -1.94 7.48
C LEU A 98 -0.26 -0.43 7.35
N ALA A 99 -0.32 0.13 6.13
CA ALA A 99 -0.26 1.58 5.94
C ALA A 99 -1.52 2.26 6.47
N SER A 100 -2.69 1.63 6.34
CA SER A 100 -3.97 2.16 6.83
C SER A 100 -4.08 2.18 8.37
N GLU A 101 -3.28 1.33 9.04
CA GLU A 101 -3.14 1.24 10.49
C GLU A 101 -2.17 2.29 11.06
N ILE A 102 -1.46 3.06 10.22
CA ILE A 102 -0.55 4.13 10.70
C ILE A 102 -1.37 5.35 11.14
N ASP A 103 -1.18 5.81 12.38
CA ASP A 103 -1.98 6.88 13.00
C ASP A 103 -2.11 8.18 12.18
N PHE A 104 -1.04 8.59 11.50
CA PHE A 104 -1.05 9.82 10.72
C PHE A 104 -1.58 9.65 9.30
N VAL A 105 -1.88 8.43 8.84
CA VAL A 105 -2.40 8.15 7.51
C VAL A 105 -3.92 8.17 7.56
N ASP A 106 -4.53 9.11 6.85
CA ASP A 106 -5.99 9.25 6.81
C ASP A 106 -6.62 8.23 5.87
N LYS A 107 -6.04 8.09 4.67
CA LYS A 107 -6.51 7.16 3.63
C LYS A 107 -5.35 6.55 2.86
N VAL A 108 -5.54 5.31 2.41
CA VAL A 108 -4.63 4.62 1.49
C VAL A 108 -5.41 4.34 0.20
N LEU A 109 -4.95 4.87 -0.93
CA LEU A 109 -5.54 4.56 -2.23
C LEU A 109 -4.66 3.55 -2.95
N PHE A 110 -5.24 2.40 -3.26
CA PHE A 110 -4.66 1.45 -4.18
C PHE A 110 -5.20 1.73 -5.59
N VAL A 111 -4.31 2.20 -6.46
CA VAL A 111 -4.63 2.72 -7.79
C VAL A 111 -4.25 1.69 -8.84
N VAL A 112 -5.24 1.19 -9.57
CA VAL A 112 -5.05 0.26 -10.68
C VAL A 112 -5.24 0.97 -12.02
N ASP A 113 -4.63 0.45 -13.09
CA ASP A 113 -4.76 1.07 -14.42
C ASP A 113 -6.19 0.90 -15.00
N ARG A 114 -6.74 -0.32 -14.92
CA ARG A 114 -8.00 -0.71 -15.57
C ARG A 114 -9.13 -1.00 -14.57
N LYS A 115 -10.37 -0.70 -14.99
CA LYS A 115 -11.57 -1.35 -14.43
C LYS A 115 -11.58 -2.78 -14.97
N ASP A 116 -11.94 -3.84 -14.28
CA ASP A 116 -11.57 -5.25 -14.55
C ASP A 116 -10.45 -5.68 -13.61
N LEU A 117 -9.32 -4.99 -13.65
CA LEU A 117 -8.27 -5.16 -12.64
C LEU A 117 -8.70 -4.64 -11.26
N ASP A 118 -9.58 -3.63 -11.20
CA ASP A 118 -10.19 -3.18 -9.94
C ASP A 118 -11.00 -4.29 -9.27
N ASN A 119 -11.92 -4.91 -10.00
CA ASN A 119 -12.76 -6.00 -9.51
C ASN A 119 -11.93 -7.19 -9.05
N GLN A 120 -10.93 -7.60 -9.83
CA GLN A 120 -10.02 -8.68 -9.44
C GLN A 120 -9.25 -8.35 -8.15
N THR A 121 -8.72 -7.14 -8.04
CA THR A 121 -8.00 -6.70 -6.84
C THR A 121 -8.90 -6.70 -5.62
N ILE A 122 -10.13 -6.18 -5.76
CA ILE A 122 -11.12 -6.15 -4.68
C ILE A 122 -11.45 -7.57 -4.25
N GLU A 123 -11.75 -8.47 -5.19
CA GLU A 123 -12.02 -9.88 -4.88
C GLU A 123 -10.84 -10.57 -4.18
N GLU A 124 -9.61 -10.27 -4.59
CA GLU A 124 -8.41 -10.82 -3.94
C GLU A 124 -8.25 -10.28 -2.51
N TYR A 125 -8.47 -8.99 -2.29
CA TYR A 125 -8.34 -8.37 -0.98
C TYR A 125 -9.45 -8.82 -0.02
N GLU A 126 -10.69 -8.94 -0.50
CA GLU A 126 -11.82 -9.49 0.25
C GLU A 126 -11.58 -10.96 0.65
N LYS A 127 -10.89 -11.75 -0.18
CA LYS A 127 -10.47 -13.12 0.18
C LYS A 127 -9.45 -13.16 1.32
N PHE A 128 -8.61 -12.13 1.44
CA PHE A 128 -7.62 -12.01 2.51
C PHE A 128 -8.21 -11.43 3.80
N GLN A 129 -9.13 -10.47 3.68
CA GLN A 129 -9.85 -9.91 4.81
C GLN A 129 -11.12 -9.20 4.31
N ALA A 130 -12.28 -9.67 4.75
CA ALA A 130 -13.57 -9.10 4.35
C ALA A 130 -13.70 -7.64 4.83
N GLY A 131 -14.20 -6.76 3.96
CA GLY A 131 -14.34 -5.33 4.22
C GLY A 131 -13.03 -4.58 4.39
N SER A 132 -11.91 -5.16 3.95
CA SER A 132 -10.58 -4.54 4.07
C SER A 132 -10.38 -3.37 3.13
N VAL A 133 -11.18 -3.28 2.06
CA VAL A 133 -11.13 -2.20 1.08
C VAL A 133 -12.50 -1.70 0.69
N SER A 134 -12.57 -0.40 0.39
CA SER A 134 -13.74 0.23 -0.20
C SER A 134 -13.54 0.37 -1.72
N GLU A 135 -14.43 -0.24 -2.51
CA GLU A 135 -14.51 0.02 -3.95
C GLU A 135 -14.94 1.47 -4.21
N THR A 136 -14.63 2.03 -5.39
CA THR A 136 -15.18 3.32 -5.84
C THR A 136 -15.97 3.15 -7.13
N GLU A 137 -17.23 3.57 -7.18
CA GLU A 137 -18.06 3.44 -8.38
C GLU A 137 -17.68 4.50 -9.43
N ASN A 138 -17.51 5.74 -8.98
CA ASN A 138 -17.27 6.90 -9.82
C ASN A 138 -16.37 7.93 -9.11
N THR A 139 -16.02 9.02 -9.80
CA THR A 139 -15.12 10.06 -9.27
C THR A 139 -15.70 10.82 -8.08
N ASN A 140 -17.02 10.99 -8.00
CA ASN A 140 -17.66 11.65 -6.85
C ASN A 140 -17.64 10.73 -5.63
N ASP A 141 -17.93 9.44 -5.82
CA ASP A 141 -17.82 8.44 -4.75
C ASP A 141 -16.39 8.31 -4.22
N LEU A 142 -15.38 8.33 -5.11
CA LEU A 142 -13.97 8.41 -4.69
C LEU A 142 -13.71 9.64 -3.80
N LYS A 143 -14.21 10.81 -4.19
CA LYS A 143 -14.05 12.05 -3.42
C LYS A 143 -14.72 11.93 -2.04
N GLU A 144 -15.96 11.47 -1.99
CA GLU A 144 -16.72 11.32 -0.75
C GLU A 144 -16.00 10.36 0.20
N LYS A 145 -15.51 9.21 -0.29
CA LYS A 145 -14.76 8.23 0.52
C LYS A 145 -13.42 8.73 1.04
N ILE A 146 -12.76 9.63 0.32
CA ILE A 146 -11.52 10.27 0.79
C ILE A 146 -11.83 11.23 1.95
N LEU A 147 -12.92 12.00 1.85
CA LEU A 147 -13.32 12.99 2.83
C LEU A 147 -14.05 12.39 4.04
N ASP A 148 -14.63 11.20 3.89
CA ASP A 148 -15.37 10.53 4.95
C ASP A 148 -14.44 10.00 6.04
N ASP A 149 -14.41 10.68 7.19
CA ASP A 149 -13.69 10.25 8.39
C ASP A 149 -14.45 9.20 9.22
N SER A 150 -15.72 8.94 8.90
CA SER A 150 -16.57 8.01 9.66
C SER A 150 -16.39 6.55 9.25
N THR A 151 -15.84 6.27 8.06
CA THR A 151 -15.69 4.90 7.58
C THR A 151 -14.64 4.14 8.40
N ALA A 152 -14.98 2.90 8.80
CA ALA A 152 -14.01 1.97 9.40
C ALA A 152 -12.86 1.62 8.42
N THR A 153 -13.13 1.64 7.12
CA THR A 153 -12.18 1.23 6.08
C THR A 153 -11.46 2.45 5.50
N ARG A 154 -10.17 2.56 5.82
CA ARG A 154 -9.26 3.61 5.32
C ARG A 154 -8.62 3.29 3.98
N ALA A 155 -8.69 2.03 3.54
CA ALA A 155 -8.14 1.59 2.26
C ALA A 155 -9.20 1.66 1.14
N ILE A 156 -8.87 2.31 0.04
CA ILE A 156 -9.77 2.55 -1.08
C ILE A 156 -9.12 1.99 -2.35
N VAL A 157 -9.86 1.19 -3.12
CA VAL A 157 -9.42 0.74 -4.44
C VAL A 157 -10.04 1.66 -5.49
N THR A 158 -9.21 2.19 -6.39
CA THR A 158 -9.68 3.06 -7.46
C THR A 158 -8.85 2.89 -8.73
N THR A 159 -9.34 3.47 -9.83
CA THR A 159 -8.62 3.43 -11.11
C THR A 159 -7.84 4.72 -11.34
N ILE A 160 -6.74 4.64 -12.09
CA ILE A 160 -5.94 5.78 -12.52
C ILE A 160 -6.79 6.85 -13.23
N HIS A 161 -7.79 6.40 -13.98
CA HIS A 161 -8.76 7.25 -14.68
C HIS A 161 -9.67 8.03 -13.70
N LYS A 162 -10.19 7.36 -12.66
CA LYS A 162 -11.03 7.99 -11.61
C LYS A 162 -10.21 9.02 -10.83
N LEU A 163 -8.97 8.67 -10.44
CA LEU A 163 -8.05 9.54 -9.73
C LEU A 163 -7.66 10.76 -10.58
N LYS A 164 -7.28 10.56 -11.84
CA LYS A 164 -6.92 11.67 -12.73
C LYS A 164 -8.08 12.66 -12.91
N ARG A 165 -9.30 12.15 -13.11
CA ARG A 165 -10.49 12.99 -13.22
C ARG A 165 -10.76 13.79 -11.95
N LEU A 166 -10.46 13.24 -10.77
CA LEU A 166 -10.55 13.97 -9.49
C LEU A 166 -9.54 15.12 -9.46
N ILE A 167 -8.30 14.85 -9.85
CA ILE A 167 -7.23 15.85 -9.88
C ILE A 167 -7.53 16.95 -10.92
N ASP A 168 -8.00 16.61 -12.11
CA ASP A 168 -8.39 17.57 -13.15
C ASP A 168 -9.54 18.50 -12.70
N GLN A 169 -10.39 18.02 -11.79
CA GLN A 169 -11.47 18.80 -11.19
C GLN A 169 -10.99 19.76 -10.09
N ARG A 170 -9.69 19.84 -9.77
CA ARG A 170 -9.11 20.70 -8.73
C ARG A 170 -9.61 22.14 -8.73
N SER A 171 -9.77 22.75 -9.91
CA SER A 171 -10.21 24.14 -10.04
C SER A 171 -11.66 24.37 -9.59
N LYS A 172 -12.48 23.31 -9.64
CA LYS A 172 -13.87 23.30 -9.17
C LYS A 172 -13.98 22.86 -7.70
N LEU A 173 -12.97 22.16 -7.20
CA LEU A 173 -12.91 21.69 -5.82
C LEU A 173 -12.40 22.83 -4.94
N LYS A 174 -13.32 23.49 -4.22
CA LYS A 174 -12.98 24.41 -3.12
C LYS A 174 -12.61 23.68 -1.83
N ASP A 175 -12.44 22.37 -1.88
CA ASP A 175 -12.25 21.57 -0.67
C ASP A 175 -10.79 21.66 -0.25
N GLU A 176 -10.51 22.68 0.56
CA GLU A 176 -9.31 22.74 1.41
C GLU A 176 -9.12 21.46 2.24
N ASP A 177 -10.18 20.67 2.42
CA ASP A 177 -10.18 19.44 3.19
C ASP A 177 -9.36 18.32 2.54
N LEU A 178 -9.34 18.19 1.21
CA LEU A 178 -8.50 17.17 0.55
C LEU A 178 -7.00 17.43 0.79
N LYS A 179 -6.60 18.70 0.81
CA LYS A 179 -5.20 19.13 1.05
C LYS A 179 -4.74 18.95 2.51
N LYS A 180 -5.67 18.70 3.43
CA LYS A 180 -5.36 18.49 4.85
C LYS A 180 -5.17 17.01 5.19
N LYS A 181 -5.49 16.10 4.26
CA LYS A 181 -5.42 14.65 4.47
C LYS A 181 -4.06 14.09 4.07
N ASN A 182 -3.46 13.30 4.96
CA ASN A 182 -2.28 12.51 4.68
C ASN A 182 -2.68 11.23 3.94
N ILE A 183 -2.55 11.27 2.61
CA ILE A 183 -2.97 10.19 1.74
C ILE A 183 -1.77 9.42 1.21
N VAL A 184 -1.80 8.10 1.34
CA VAL A 184 -0.80 7.21 0.74
C VAL A 184 -1.36 6.68 -0.57
N LEU A 185 -0.63 6.87 -1.68
CA LEU A 185 -0.98 6.32 -2.99
C LEU A 185 -0.07 5.14 -3.33
N ILE A 186 -0.66 3.99 -3.64
CA ILE A 186 0.04 2.79 -4.09
C ILE A 186 -0.49 2.45 -5.49
N PHE A 187 0.38 2.48 -6.49
CA PHE A 187 -0.01 2.21 -7.88
C PHE A 187 0.37 0.77 -8.26
N ASP A 188 -0.60 -0.03 -8.70
CA ASP A 188 -0.33 -1.32 -9.34
C ASP A 188 0.15 -1.11 -10.78
N GLU A 189 1.09 -1.93 -11.23
CA GLU A 189 1.61 -1.94 -12.62
C GLU A 189 2.00 -0.55 -13.17
N CYS A 190 2.57 0.33 -12.33
CA CYS A 190 2.89 1.69 -12.74
C CYS A 190 4.08 1.74 -13.71
N HIS A 191 3.85 2.23 -14.93
CA HIS A 191 4.93 2.55 -15.87
C HIS A 191 5.66 3.84 -15.47
N ARG A 192 7.00 3.79 -15.35
CA ARG A 192 7.86 4.94 -14.97
C ARG A 192 7.58 6.23 -15.74
N SER A 193 7.26 6.13 -17.04
CA SER A 193 6.99 7.29 -17.90
C SER A 193 5.68 8.00 -17.57
N GLN A 194 4.64 7.25 -17.19
CA GLN A 194 3.35 7.82 -16.77
C GLN A 194 3.43 8.40 -15.36
N PHE A 195 4.23 7.77 -14.49
CA PHE A 195 4.41 8.20 -13.12
C PHE A 195 4.96 9.61 -12.99
N GLY A 196 5.89 10.05 -13.86
CA GLY A 196 6.52 11.38 -13.72
C GLY A 196 5.54 12.56 -13.78
N LYS A 197 4.69 12.60 -14.81
CA LYS A 197 3.68 13.66 -14.98
C LYS A 197 2.58 13.54 -13.94
N MET A 198 2.07 12.33 -13.74
CA MET A 198 1.03 12.07 -12.75
C MET A 198 1.49 12.41 -11.34
N LYS A 199 2.75 12.10 -10.98
CA LYS A 199 3.34 12.45 -9.69
C LYS A 199 3.36 13.97 -9.50
N GLN A 200 3.75 14.73 -10.52
CA GLN A 200 3.70 16.20 -10.44
C GLN A 200 2.26 16.70 -10.22
N GLU A 201 1.29 16.16 -10.95
CA GLU A 201 -0.14 16.51 -10.78
C GLU A 201 -0.66 16.14 -9.37
N ILE A 202 -0.22 15.01 -8.83
CA ILE A 202 -0.54 14.54 -7.47
C ILE A 202 0.10 15.43 -6.41
N ASP A 203 1.39 15.72 -6.53
CA ASP A 203 2.15 16.55 -5.59
C ASP A 203 1.62 18.01 -5.59
N GLU A 204 1.02 18.48 -6.69
CA GLU A 204 0.30 19.76 -6.74
C GLU A 204 -1.11 19.70 -6.12
N PHE A 205 -1.72 18.51 -6.09
CA PHE A 205 -3.11 18.33 -5.65
C PHE A 205 -3.22 18.09 -4.13
N PHE A 206 -2.36 17.23 -3.58
CA PHE A 206 -2.37 16.80 -2.18
C PHE A 206 -1.35 17.56 -1.31
#